data_AF-A0A388NRZ0-F1
#
_entry.id   AF-A0A388NRZ0-F1
#
_cell.length_a   1.000
_cell.length_b   1.000
_cell.length_c   1.000
_cell.angle_alpha   90.00
_cell.angle_beta   90.00
_cell.angle_gamma   90.00
#
_symmetry.space_group_name_H-M   'P 1'
#
loop_
_entity.id
_entity.type
_entity.pdbx_description
1 polymer ?
#
loop_
_entity_poly.entity_id
_entity_poly.type
_entity_poly.pdbx_seq_one_letter_code
_entity_poly.pdbx_strand_id
1 'polypeptide(L)'
;MPRVNPEIDVQLLLGLRQPPIAIGFLQSVPAGLPRWDGPALAAGCGFWPQAMAGRSFYTLASDHFNCAVGCHTHRLELSPERAGELGQAIGLMTDCGYIAPEEVAGIPVLASTPRAVAYGPADNPGFAADVVLIAAQPAQAMLLYEAALLAGAGNPLTNVLGRPA
;
A
#
# COMPACT_ATOMS: atom_id res chain seq x y z
N MET A 1 22.18 -31.29 1.69
CA MET A 1 23.07 -30.17 2.03
C MET A 1 22.25 -29.14 2.78
N PRO A 2 22.51 -28.83 4.06
CA PRO A 2 21.86 -27.73 4.74
C PRO A 2 22.69 -26.45 4.52
N ARG A 3 22.12 -25.46 3.83
CA ARG A 3 22.64 -24.10 3.63
C ARG A 3 21.37 -23.22 3.45
N VAL A 4 21.04 -22.18 4.22
CA VAL A 4 21.78 -21.25 5.10
C VAL A 4 20.80 -20.70 6.17
N ASN A 5 21.32 -20.33 7.34
CA ASN A 5 20.79 -19.45 8.40
C ASN A 5 21.70 -18.18 8.39
N PRO A 6 21.34 -16.93 8.74
CA PRO A 6 20.14 -16.35 9.38
C PRO A 6 19.47 -15.21 8.54
N GLU A 7 18.25 -14.79 8.89
CA GLU A 7 17.44 -13.68 8.30
C GLU A 7 17.72 -13.33 6.83
N ILE A 8 16.94 -13.91 5.91
CA ILE A 8 16.97 -13.54 4.49
C ILE A 8 16.50 -12.09 4.35
N ASP A 9 17.46 -11.19 4.12
CA ASP A 9 17.18 -9.82 3.72
C ASP A 9 16.77 -9.79 2.23
N VAL A 10 15.47 -9.67 1.99
CA VAL A 10 14.86 -9.60 0.65
C VAL A 10 15.37 -8.38 -0.13
N GLN A 11 15.66 -7.25 0.54
CA GLN A 11 16.19 -6.06 -0.11
C GLN A 11 17.56 -6.34 -0.71
N LEU A 12 18.46 -6.92 0.08
CA LEU A 12 19.80 -7.29 -0.37
C LEU A 12 19.76 -8.37 -1.46
N LEU A 13 18.96 -9.43 -1.25
CA LEU A 13 18.86 -10.57 -2.16
C LEU A 13 18.43 -10.14 -3.58
N LEU A 14 17.47 -9.22 -3.67
CA LEU A 14 16.93 -8.76 -4.95
C LEU A 14 17.59 -7.47 -5.46
N GLY A 15 18.45 -6.83 -4.66
CA GLY A 15 19.06 -5.54 -4.98
C GLY A 15 18.03 -4.40 -5.07
N LEU A 16 17.02 -4.38 -4.19
CA LEU A 16 15.98 -3.35 -4.21
C LEU A 16 16.55 -1.99 -3.78
N ARG A 17 16.14 -0.92 -4.47
CA ARG A 17 16.57 0.46 -4.14
C ARG A 17 15.97 0.99 -2.85
N GLN A 18 14.81 0.48 -2.46
CA GLN A 18 14.07 0.86 -1.25
C GLN A 18 13.74 -0.42 -0.48
N PRO A 19 13.71 -0.38 0.87
CA PRO A 19 13.29 -1.52 1.65
C PRO A 19 11.80 -1.82 1.39
N PRO A 20 11.39 -3.11 1.41
CA PRO A 20 9.99 -3.47 1.52
C PRO A 20 9.35 -2.87 2.77
N ILE A 21 8.09 -2.45 2.66
CA ILE A 21 7.32 -1.95 3.79
C ILE A 21 6.10 -2.82 4.04
N ALA A 22 5.69 -2.90 5.30
CA ALA A 22 4.43 -3.48 5.71
C ALA A 22 3.38 -2.38 5.89
N ILE A 23 2.13 -2.73 5.59
CA ILE A 23 0.95 -1.89 5.81
C ILE A 23 -0.09 -2.75 6.53
N GLY A 24 -0.65 -2.23 7.62
CA GLY A 24 -1.70 -2.88 8.40
C GLY A 24 -2.96 -2.02 8.50
N PHE A 25 -4.13 -2.61 8.28
CA PHE A 25 -5.45 -2.00 8.38
C PHE A 25 -6.11 -2.38 9.70
N LEU A 26 -5.81 -1.63 10.75
CA LEU A 26 -6.08 -2.03 12.14
C LEU A 26 -7.46 -1.58 12.62
N GLN A 27 -8.10 -2.44 13.43
CA GLN A 27 -9.40 -2.15 14.07
C GLN A 27 -9.26 -1.40 15.41
N SER A 28 -8.05 -1.08 15.83
CA SER A 28 -7.74 -0.26 17.00
C SER A 28 -6.42 0.48 16.80
N VAL A 29 -6.20 1.56 17.54
CA VAL A 29 -4.90 2.24 17.55
C VAL A 29 -3.84 1.27 18.10
N PRO A 30 -2.73 1.05 17.37
CA PRO A 30 -1.67 0.15 17.82
C PRO A 30 -0.93 0.72 19.03
N ALA A 31 -0.65 -0.12 20.02
CA ALA A 31 0.16 0.27 21.17
C ALA A 31 1.64 0.34 20.77
N GLY A 32 2.36 1.35 21.26
CA GLY A 32 3.82 1.47 21.06
C GLY A 32 4.26 1.98 19.68
N LEU A 33 3.32 2.22 18.75
CA LEU A 33 3.62 2.83 17.45
C LEU A 33 3.23 4.32 17.48
N PRO A 34 4.11 5.25 17.08
CA PRO A 34 3.78 6.68 17.13
C PRO A 34 2.74 7.02 16.06
N ARG A 35 1.91 8.03 16.35
CA ARG A 35 1.05 8.64 15.33
C ARG A 35 1.91 9.39 14.31
N TRP A 36 1.47 9.44 13.06
CA TRP A 36 1.99 10.37 12.07
C TRP A 36 2.00 11.79 12.61
N ASP A 37 3.19 12.39 12.63
CA ASP A 37 3.49 13.73 13.14
C ASP A 37 4.04 14.67 12.05
N GLY A 38 4.15 14.17 10.81
CA GLY A 38 4.61 14.96 9.67
C GLY A 38 3.53 15.85 9.07
N PRO A 39 3.86 16.59 7.99
CA PRO A 39 2.91 17.47 7.34
C PRO A 39 1.72 16.67 6.76
N ALA A 40 0.61 17.39 6.51
CA ALA A 40 -0.46 16.85 5.71
C ALA A 40 0.06 16.51 4.31
N LEU A 41 -0.20 15.28 3.84
CA LEU A 41 0.23 14.82 2.53
C LEU A 41 -0.86 15.08 1.49
N ALA A 42 -0.45 15.25 0.23
CA ALA A 42 -1.39 15.43 -0.88
C ALA A 42 -2.15 14.14 -1.21
N ALA A 43 -1.57 12.97 -0.91
CA ALA A 43 -2.21 11.68 -1.15
C ALA A 43 -1.75 10.62 -0.13
N GLY A 44 -2.59 9.61 0.12
CA GLY A 44 -2.28 8.52 1.07
C GLY A 44 -1.07 7.68 0.68
N CYS A 45 -0.82 7.49 -0.63
CA CYS A 45 0.40 6.82 -1.10
C CYS A 45 1.69 7.56 -0.73
N GLY A 46 1.61 8.84 -0.34
CA GLY A 46 2.73 9.61 0.18
C GLY A 46 3.29 9.08 1.51
N PHE A 47 2.55 8.24 2.25
CA PHE A 47 3.05 7.58 3.46
C PHE A 47 4.06 6.46 3.15
N TRP A 48 3.99 5.84 1.97
CA TRP A 48 4.89 4.73 1.60
C TRP A 48 6.37 5.14 1.57
N PRO A 49 6.80 6.22 0.89
CA PRO A 49 8.20 6.64 0.92
C PRO A 49 8.66 7.06 2.32
N GLN A 50 7.76 7.50 3.21
CA GLN A 50 8.09 7.81 4.60
C GLN A 50 8.47 6.54 5.37
N ALA A 51 7.72 5.46 5.15
CA ALA A 51 8.04 4.16 5.72
C ALA A 51 9.30 3.53 5.09
N MET A 52 9.49 3.70 3.77
CA MET A 52 10.71 3.25 3.08
C MET A 52 11.96 4.00 3.56
N ALA A 53 11.81 5.23 4.07
CA ALA A 53 12.87 5.97 4.73
C ALA A 53 13.17 5.49 6.17
N GLY A 54 12.58 4.36 6.59
CA GLY A 54 12.83 3.73 7.89
C GLY A 54 11.90 4.18 9.02
N ARG A 55 10.85 4.96 8.73
CA ARG A 55 9.88 5.39 9.74
C ARG A 55 8.82 4.32 9.99
N SER A 56 8.43 4.14 11.24
CA SER A 56 7.26 3.33 11.63
C SER A 56 6.24 4.22 12.32
N PHE A 57 5.00 4.23 11.85
CA PHE A 57 3.95 5.10 12.35
C PHE A 57 2.54 4.59 12.00
N TYR A 58 1.52 5.08 12.70
CA TYR A 58 0.13 4.91 12.28
C TYR A 58 -0.50 6.24 11.85
N THR A 59 -1.52 6.14 11.02
CA THR A 59 -2.37 7.24 10.55
C THR A 59 -3.82 7.00 10.96
N LEU A 60 -4.59 8.07 11.12
CA LEU A 60 -6.04 8.05 11.27
C LEU A 60 -6.73 8.49 9.98
N ALA A 61 -8.05 8.29 9.90
CA ALA A 61 -8.86 8.67 8.75
C ALA A 61 -8.59 10.11 8.27
N SER A 62 -8.45 11.05 9.21
CA SER A 62 -8.17 12.47 8.93
C SER A 62 -6.91 12.71 8.11
N ASP A 63 -5.91 11.84 8.26
CA ASP A 63 -4.61 11.99 7.60
C ASP A 63 -4.69 11.60 6.11
N HIS A 64 -5.75 10.88 5.71
CA HIS A 64 -6.00 10.41 4.33
C HIS A 64 -6.94 11.30 3.53
N PHE A 65 -7.63 12.24 4.17
CA PHE A 65 -8.71 12.99 3.54
C PHE A 65 -8.30 13.79 2.31
N ASN A 66 -7.02 14.07 2.09
CA ASN A 66 -6.55 14.76 0.88
C ASN A 66 -6.54 13.87 -0.38
N CYS A 67 -6.88 12.58 -0.26
CA CYS A 67 -6.92 11.64 -1.38
C CYS A 67 -8.31 11.02 -1.52
N ALA A 68 -9.16 11.52 -2.40
CA ALA A 68 -10.51 10.97 -2.57
C ALA A 68 -10.51 9.49 -3.01
N VAL A 69 -9.62 9.11 -3.93
CA VAL A 69 -9.41 7.71 -4.33
C VAL A 69 -8.91 6.86 -3.16
N GLY A 70 -7.94 7.37 -2.37
CA GLY A 70 -7.44 6.69 -1.18
C GLY A 70 -8.51 6.48 -0.12
N CYS A 71 -9.35 7.49 0.13
CA CYS A 71 -10.50 7.37 1.02
C CYS A 71 -11.47 6.30 0.54
N HIS A 72 -11.79 6.27 -0.76
CA HIS A 72 -12.64 5.24 -1.34
C HIS A 72 -12.07 3.84 -1.13
N THR A 73 -10.80 3.60 -1.48
CA THR A 73 -10.18 2.27 -1.35
C THR A 73 -10.08 1.82 0.11
N HIS A 74 -9.93 2.74 1.06
CA HIS A 74 -9.86 2.45 2.49
C HIS A 74 -11.22 2.41 3.19
N ARG A 75 -12.34 2.63 2.47
CA ARG A 75 -13.67 2.86 3.05
C ARG A 75 -13.66 3.94 4.15
N LEU A 76 -12.98 5.04 3.89
CA LEU A 76 -13.01 6.25 4.72
C LEU A 76 -14.00 7.23 4.12
N GLU A 77 -14.97 7.65 4.93
CA GLU A 77 -15.98 8.61 4.48
C GLU A 77 -15.40 10.03 4.49
N LEU A 78 -15.51 10.71 3.35
CA LEU A 78 -15.27 12.14 3.25
C LEU A 78 -16.47 12.91 3.81
N SER A 79 -16.26 14.16 4.20
CA SER A 79 -17.35 15.03 4.64
C SER A 79 -18.34 15.31 3.50
N PRO A 80 -19.62 15.64 3.80
CA PRO A 80 -20.63 15.91 2.78
C PRO A 80 -20.21 16.98 1.76
N GLU A 81 -19.46 18.00 2.20
CA GLU A 81 -18.95 19.07 1.35
C GLU A 81 -17.96 18.59 0.29
N ARG A 82 -17.36 17.41 0.52
CA ARG A 82 -16.30 16.81 -0.31
C ARG A 82 -16.78 15.54 -1.03
N ALA A 83 -18.06 15.19 -0.95
CA ALA A 83 -18.62 13.98 -1.53
C ALA A 83 -18.42 13.87 -3.05
N GLY A 84 -18.30 15.00 -3.76
CA GLY A 84 -18.07 15.04 -5.22
C GLY A 84 -16.62 14.79 -5.65
N GLU A 85 -15.64 14.85 -4.74
CA GLU A 85 -14.22 14.81 -5.11
C GLU A 85 -13.80 13.47 -5.73
N LEU A 86 -14.40 12.35 -5.28
CA LEU A 86 -14.11 11.03 -5.86
C LEU A 86 -14.51 10.98 -7.33
N GLY A 87 -15.71 11.47 -7.67
CA GLY A 87 -16.20 11.51 -9.05
C GLY A 87 -15.34 12.41 -9.93
N GLN A 88 -14.90 13.55 -9.42
CA GLN A 88 -14.00 14.46 -10.14
C GLN A 88 -12.63 13.81 -10.41
N ALA A 89 -12.05 13.13 -9.41
CA ALA A 89 -10.78 12.43 -9.57
C ALA A 89 -10.88 11.28 -10.59
N ILE A 90 -11.92 10.45 -10.50
CA ILE A 90 -12.20 9.36 -11.45
C ILE A 90 -12.43 9.91 -12.87
N GLY A 91 -13.18 11.01 -13.00
CA GLY A 91 -13.41 11.68 -14.27
C GLY A 91 -12.10 12.12 -14.92
N LEU A 92 -11.24 12.81 -14.16
CA LEU A 92 -9.92 13.21 -14.65
C LEU A 92 -9.06 12.02 -15.08
N MET A 93 -9.04 10.93 -14.28
CA MET A 93 -8.30 9.71 -14.60
C MET A 93 -8.84 9.02 -15.86
N THR A 94 -10.13 9.12 -16.13
CA THR A 94 -10.76 8.58 -17.34
C THR A 94 -10.42 9.45 -18.56
N ASP A 95 -10.54 10.77 -18.41
CA ASP A 95 -10.29 11.74 -19.49
C ASP A 95 -8.83 11.71 -19.97
N CYS A 96 -7.88 11.45 -19.06
CA CYS A 96 -6.46 11.29 -19.42
C CYS A 96 -6.08 9.86 -19.86
N GLY A 97 -7.04 8.94 -19.92
CA GLY A 97 -6.83 7.55 -20.34
C GLY A 97 -6.11 6.67 -19.30
N TYR A 98 -5.98 7.15 -18.05
CA TYR A 98 -5.34 6.39 -16.98
C TYR A 98 -6.17 5.17 -16.57
N ILE A 99 -7.50 5.32 -16.50
CA ILE A 99 -8.47 4.21 -16.35
C ILE A 99 -9.49 4.24 -17.48
N ALA A 100 -9.98 3.08 -17.89
CA ALA A 100 -11.13 2.95 -18.76
C ALA A 100 -12.43 3.08 -17.94
N PRO A 101 -13.52 3.63 -18.52
CA PRO A 101 -14.80 3.75 -17.83
C PRO A 101 -15.32 2.43 -17.23
N GLU A 102 -15.08 1.31 -17.92
CA GLU A 102 -15.54 -0.01 -17.52
C GLU A 102 -14.78 -0.56 -16.30
N GLU A 103 -13.59 -0.03 -16.00
CA GLU A 103 -12.76 -0.44 -14.85
C GLU A 103 -13.22 0.23 -13.54
N VAL A 104 -14.02 1.30 -13.61
CA VAL A 104 -14.43 2.10 -12.43
C VAL A 104 -15.19 1.24 -11.41
N ALA A 105 -16.07 0.35 -11.87
CA ALA A 105 -16.82 -0.54 -10.98
C ALA A 105 -15.92 -1.60 -10.30
N GLY A 106 -14.72 -1.83 -10.82
CA GLY A 106 -13.74 -2.78 -10.29
C GLY A 106 -12.74 -2.18 -9.31
N ILE A 107 -12.84 -0.87 -8.99
CA ILE A 107 -11.92 -0.24 -8.03
C ILE A 107 -12.08 -0.92 -6.66
N PRO A 108 -10.99 -1.49 -6.10
CA PRO A 108 -11.08 -2.26 -4.87
C PRO A 108 -11.36 -1.36 -3.66
N VAL A 109 -12.22 -1.85 -2.78
CA VAL A 109 -12.52 -1.24 -1.47
C VAL A 109 -12.22 -2.30 -0.41
N LEU A 110 -11.60 -1.89 0.71
CA LEU A 110 -11.41 -2.78 1.87
C LEU A 110 -12.72 -3.45 2.28
N ALA A 111 -12.70 -4.52 3.07
CA ALA A 111 -13.94 -5.17 3.54
C ALA A 111 -14.57 -4.45 4.75
N SER A 112 -13.76 -3.77 5.57
CA SER A 112 -14.19 -2.96 6.71
C SER A 112 -13.43 -1.62 6.74
N THR A 113 -13.96 -0.65 7.48
CA THR A 113 -13.28 0.64 7.71
C THR A 113 -12.23 0.48 8.82
N PRO A 114 -10.94 0.74 8.54
CA PRO A 114 -9.91 0.67 9.57
C PRO A 114 -10.01 1.84 10.56
N ARG A 115 -9.72 1.60 11.84
CA ARG A 115 -9.58 2.67 12.84
C ARG A 115 -8.20 3.34 12.80
N ALA A 116 -7.19 2.63 12.32
CA ALA A 116 -5.86 3.15 12.06
C ALA A 116 -5.20 2.39 10.90
N VAL A 117 -4.35 3.07 10.13
CA VAL A 117 -3.50 2.42 9.11
C VAL A 117 -2.05 2.56 9.55
N ALA A 118 -1.37 1.43 9.75
CA ALA A 118 0.01 1.37 10.23
C ALA A 118 0.97 1.12 9.06
N TYR A 119 2.14 1.73 9.15
CA TYR A 119 3.23 1.63 8.19
C TYR A 119 4.54 1.38 8.93
N GLY A 120 5.43 0.58 8.33
CA GLY A 120 6.78 0.36 8.85
C GLY A 120 7.59 -0.58 7.96
N PRO A 121 8.87 -0.81 8.29
CA PRO A 121 9.69 -1.83 7.65
C PRO A 121 9.03 -3.22 7.70
N ALA A 122 9.16 -4.00 6.64
CA ALA A 122 8.48 -5.30 6.52
C ALA A 122 9.11 -6.42 7.38
N ASP A 123 10.37 -6.29 7.75
CA ASP A 123 11.12 -7.25 8.57
C ASP A 123 10.61 -7.31 10.01
N ASN A 124 10.31 -6.15 10.60
CA ASN A 124 9.79 -6.03 11.95
C ASN A 124 8.82 -4.85 12.08
N PRO A 125 7.59 -4.99 11.55
CA PRO A 125 6.63 -3.88 11.52
C PRO A 125 6.14 -3.45 12.90
N GLY A 126 6.13 -4.34 13.89
CA GLY A 126 5.55 -4.07 15.20
C GLY A 126 4.01 -3.97 15.21
N PHE A 127 3.35 -4.39 14.13
CA PHE A 127 1.89 -4.48 13.99
C PHE A 127 1.52 -5.66 13.07
N ALA A 128 0.24 -6.05 13.09
CA ALA A 128 -0.28 -7.07 12.16
C ALA A 128 -0.34 -6.48 10.74
N ALA A 129 0.53 -6.96 9.86
CA ALA A 129 0.59 -6.53 8.47
C ALA A 129 -0.44 -7.29 7.62
N ASP A 130 -1.17 -6.56 6.79
CA ASP A 130 -2.10 -7.13 5.81
C ASP A 130 -1.51 -7.10 4.38
N VAL A 131 -0.61 -6.14 4.13
CA VAL A 131 0.03 -5.94 2.83
C VAL A 131 1.53 -5.72 3.02
N VAL A 132 2.32 -6.34 2.15
CA VAL A 132 3.74 -5.99 1.96
C VAL A 132 3.87 -5.29 0.60
N LEU A 133 4.38 -4.07 0.61
CA LEU A 133 4.61 -3.27 -0.59
C LEU A 133 6.11 -3.28 -0.93
N ILE A 134 6.41 -3.68 -2.17
CA ILE A 134 7.78 -3.80 -2.69
C ILE A 134 7.92 -2.92 -3.92
N ALA A 135 8.81 -1.92 -3.86
CA ALA A 135 9.17 -1.09 -5.00
C ALA A 135 10.27 -1.77 -5.82
N ALA A 136 9.87 -2.52 -6.85
CA ALA A 136 10.75 -3.35 -7.67
C ALA A 136 10.90 -2.84 -9.12
N GLN A 137 12.07 -3.05 -9.72
CA GLN A 137 12.25 -2.98 -11.18
C GLN A 137 11.60 -4.20 -11.86
N PRO A 138 11.28 -4.15 -13.17
CA PRO A 138 10.61 -5.27 -13.85
C PRO A 138 11.27 -6.63 -13.65
N ALA A 139 12.60 -6.73 -13.77
CA ALA A 139 13.32 -7.99 -13.55
C ALA A 139 13.18 -8.51 -12.11
N GLN A 140 13.20 -7.62 -11.12
CA GLN A 140 13.00 -7.98 -9.70
C GLN A 140 11.55 -8.43 -9.45
N ALA A 141 10.58 -7.74 -10.07
CA ALA A 141 9.16 -8.09 -9.98
C ALA A 141 8.87 -9.47 -10.58
N MET A 142 9.54 -9.85 -11.69
CA MET A 142 9.43 -11.19 -12.26
C MET A 142 9.90 -12.27 -11.28
N LEU A 143 11.05 -12.07 -10.62
CA LEU A 143 11.56 -13.00 -9.61
C LEU A 143 10.62 -13.13 -8.41
N LEU A 144 10.09 -11.99 -7.92
CA LEU A 144 9.09 -11.97 -6.85
C LEU A 144 7.82 -12.72 -7.24
N TYR A 145 7.36 -12.56 -8.48
CA TYR A 145 6.21 -13.26 -9.00
C TYR A 145 6.45 -14.78 -9.06
N GLU A 146 7.57 -15.24 -9.64
CA GLU A 146 7.92 -16.66 -9.67
C GLU A 146 8.05 -17.25 -8.26
N ALA A 147 8.70 -16.53 -7.34
CA ALA A 147 8.81 -16.94 -5.95
C ALA A 147 7.45 -17.04 -5.26
N ALA A 148 6.54 -16.09 -5.51
CA ALA A 148 5.18 -16.13 -4.96
C ALA A 148 4.39 -17.34 -5.48
N LEU A 149 4.50 -17.67 -6.77
CA LEU A 149 3.88 -18.86 -7.34
C LEU A 149 4.43 -20.15 -6.70
N LEU A 150 5.76 -20.27 -6.59
CA LEU A 150 6.41 -21.44 -6.00
C LEU A 150 6.08 -21.61 -4.51
N ALA A 151 5.93 -20.49 -3.79
CA ALA A 151 5.54 -20.48 -2.38
C ALA A 151 4.04 -20.73 -2.14
N GLY A 152 3.23 -20.81 -3.20
CA GLY A 152 1.76 -20.91 -3.09
C GLY A 152 1.09 -19.63 -2.58
N ALA A 153 1.82 -18.51 -2.54
CA ALA A 153 1.33 -17.20 -2.13
C ALA A 153 0.76 -16.38 -3.31
N GLY A 154 1.05 -16.78 -4.55
CA GLY A 154 0.57 -16.15 -5.77
C GLY A 154 -0.45 -17.00 -6.53
N ASN A 155 -1.14 -16.37 -7.49
CA ASN A 155 -1.99 -17.05 -8.46
C ASN A 155 -1.46 -16.73 -9.88
N PRO A 156 -1.28 -17.72 -10.77
CA PRO A 156 -0.84 -17.49 -12.16
C PRO A 156 -1.75 -16.54 -12.95
N LEU A 157 -3.01 -16.38 -12.52
CA LEU A 157 -3.99 -15.46 -13.09
C LEU A 157 -3.93 -14.05 -12.46
N THR A 158 -3.10 -13.84 -11.44
CA THR A 158 -2.85 -12.50 -10.90
C THR A 158 -2.15 -11.69 -11.97
N ASN A 159 -2.79 -10.58 -12.38
CA ASN A 159 -2.21 -9.70 -13.38
C ASN A 159 -0.92 -9.08 -12.82
N VAL A 160 0.22 -9.47 -13.38
CA VAL A 160 1.56 -8.95 -13.02
C VAL A 160 1.85 -7.62 -13.73
N LEU A 161 1.03 -7.29 -14.74
CA LEU A 161 1.14 -6.06 -15.51
C LEU A 161 0.16 -5.03 -14.96
N GLY A 162 0.68 -4.13 -14.13
CA GLY A 162 0.00 -2.89 -13.75
C GLY A 162 0.28 -1.77 -14.75
N ARG A 163 -0.60 -0.76 -14.79
CA ARG A 163 -0.30 0.51 -15.48
C ARG A 163 0.78 1.24 -14.66
N PRO A 164 1.68 2.01 -15.30
CA PRO A 164 2.63 2.84 -14.57
C PRO A 164 1.90 3.74 -13.58
N ALA A 165 2.41 3.82 -12.35
CA ALA A 165 2.07 4.91 -11.43
C ALA A 165 2.84 6.17 -11.82
#